data_AF-A0AAU0LEE4-F1
#
_entry.id   AF-A0AAU0LEE4-F1
#
_cell.length_a   1.000
_cell.length_b   1.000
_cell.length_c   1.000
_cell.angle_alpha   90.00
_cell.angle_beta   90.00
_cell.angle_gamma   90.00
#
_symmetry.space_group_name_H-M   'P 1'
#
loop_
_entity.id
_entity.type
_entity.pdbx_description
1 polymer ?
#
loop_
_entity_poly.entity_id
_entity_poly.type
_entity_poly.pdbx_seq_one_letter_code
_entity_poly.pdbx_strand_id
1 'polypeptide(L)'
;MKNFRKILSAAALALITSNSHAWTLVYANDASGNVTAGTLQSLRNAVSTGSSVKVIINSPNIQVWSILCNTAAHEADASKGVVCYGPAPLYAGWTIGRDAGQILNPPQAMHIIVNTLGQYSQYGISYSTGQVTHSLKQNYPMQWYVD
;
A
#
# COMPACT_ATOMS: atom_id res chain seq x y z
N MET A 1 41.17 -57.55 -11.82
CA MET A 1 40.96 -56.95 -10.47
C MET A 1 41.53 -55.54 -10.43
N LYS A 2 40.67 -54.52 -10.38
CA LYS A 2 40.81 -53.34 -9.50
C LYS A 2 39.58 -52.45 -9.67
N ASN A 3 38.72 -52.54 -8.66
CA ASN A 3 37.59 -51.66 -8.40
C ASN A 3 38.07 -50.21 -8.33
N PHE A 4 37.41 -49.29 -9.03
CA PHE A 4 37.39 -47.89 -8.62
C PHE A 4 35.95 -47.38 -8.53
N ARG A 5 35.70 -46.78 -7.38
CA ARG A 5 34.41 -46.57 -6.74
C ARG A 5 33.51 -45.60 -7.51
N LYS A 6 32.21 -45.87 -7.46
CA LYS A 6 31.13 -44.92 -7.72
C LYS A 6 31.38 -43.65 -6.89
N ILE A 7 31.55 -42.51 -7.56
CA ILE A 7 31.42 -41.20 -6.91
C ILE A 7 30.11 -40.61 -7.39
N LEU A 8 29.06 -40.87 -6.60
CA LEU A 8 27.89 -40.01 -6.53
C LEU A 8 28.36 -38.68 -5.92
N SER A 9 28.14 -37.56 -6.60
CA SER A 9 28.24 -36.25 -5.97
C SER A 9 27.18 -35.35 -6.55
N ALA A 10 26.42 -34.78 -5.62
CA ALA A 10 25.14 -34.12 -5.80
C ALA A 10 25.24 -32.95 -6.79
N ALA A 11 24.45 -33.01 -7.86
CA ALA A 11 24.10 -31.83 -8.62
C ALA A 11 23.05 -31.06 -7.80
N ALA A 12 23.57 -30.09 -7.05
CA ALA A 12 22.96 -28.89 -6.48
C ALA A 12 21.42 -28.83 -6.41
N LEU A 13 20.93 -28.69 -5.17
CA LEU A 13 19.70 -27.98 -4.87
C LEU A 13 19.71 -26.64 -5.61
N ALA A 14 18.96 -26.52 -6.70
CA ALA A 14 18.63 -25.25 -7.31
C ALA A 14 17.12 -25.10 -7.27
N LEU A 15 16.68 -23.89 -6.88
CA LEU A 15 15.30 -23.42 -6.74
C LEU A 15 14.68 -23.61 -5.35
N ILE A 16 15.39 -23.15 -4.32
CA ILE A 16 14.71 -22.30 -3.34
C ILE A 16 15.12 -20.87 -3.68
N THR A 17 14.59 -20.33 -4.78
CA THR A 17 14.47 -18.88 -4.87
C THR A 17 13.55 -18.53 -3.72
N SER A 18 14.12 -18.00 -2.64
CA SER A 18 13.36 -17.33 -1.61
C SER A 18 12.34 -16.45 -2.33
N ASN A 19 11.05 -16.69 -2.11
CA ASN A 19 10.00 -15.73 -2.41
C ASN A 19 10.28 -14.51 -1.54
N SER A 20 11.26 -13.71 -1.95
CA SER A 20 11.38 -12.34 -1.52
C SER A 20 10.09 -11.71 -2.00
N HIS A 21 9.08 -11.69 -1.12
CA HIS A 21 7.81 -10.96 -1.26
C HIS A 21 8.13 -9.47 -1.40
N ALA A 22 8.67 -9.12 -2.57
CA ALA A 22 9.09 -7.79 -2.92
C ALA A 22 7.90 -7.13 -3.58
N TRP A 23 7.34 -6.17 -2.86
CA TRP A 23 6.35 -5.25 -3.39
C TRP A 23 6.79 -4.67 -4.73
N THR A 24 6.04 -4.97 -5.78
CA THR A 24 6.35 -4.57 -7.16
C THR A 24 5.55 -3.32 -7.51
N LEU A 25 6.23 -2.25 -7.94
CA LEU A 25 5.58 -1.04 -8.45
C LEU A 25 4.87 -1.36 -9.77
N VAL A 26 3.55 -1.20 -9.82
CA VAL A 26 2.75 -1.48 -11.03
C VAL A 26 2.10 -0.23 -11.63
N TYR A 27 1.96 0.83 -10.83
CA TYR A 27 1.36 2.08 -11.27
C TYR A 27 1.84 3.25 -10.39
N ALA A 28 2.05 4.42 -10.98
CA ALA A 28 2.27 5.66 -10.25
C ALA A 28 1.55 6.80 -10.95
N ASN A 29 1.06 7.76 -10.16
CA ASN A 29 0.40 8.96 -10.65
C ASN A 29 0.90 10.21 -9.91
N ASP A 30 0.82 11.36 -10.57
CA ASP A 30 1.02 12.66 -9.92
C ASP A 30 -0.24 13.10 -9.14
N ALA A 31 -0.19 14.29 -8.51
CA ALA A 31 -1.32 14.85 -7.76
C ALA A 31 -2.54 15.20 -8.62
N SER A 32 -2.37 15.28 -9.94
CA SER A 32 -3.45 15.52 -10.89
C SER A 32 -4.03 14.21 -11.44
N GLY A 33 -3.50 13.06 -11.03
CA GLY A 33 -3.91 11.74 -11.53
C GLY A 33 -3.26 11.37 -12.86
N ASN A 34 -2.29 12.15 -13.36
CA ASN A 34 -1.57 11.78 -14.57
C ASN A 34 -0.60 10.65 -14.26
N VAL A 35 -0.56 9.66 -15.15
CA VAL A 35 0.33 8.50 -15.00
C VAL A 35 1.78 8.94 -15.12
N THR A 36 2.61 8.56 -14.15
CA THR A 36 4.06 8.82 -14.14
C THR A 36 4.90 7.55 -14.25
N ALA A 37 4.33 6.37 -13.96
CA ALA A 37 4.95 5.07 -14.21
C ALA A 37 3.91 3.95 -14.30
N GLY A 38 4.27 2.84 -14.97
CA GLY A 38 3.40 1.66 -15.09
C GLY A 38 2.12 1.94 -15.87
N THR A 39 1.08 1.15 -15.63
CA THR A 39 -0.23 1.35 -16.29
C THR A 39 -1.39 1.12 -15.34
N LEU A 40 -2.47 1.88 -15.52
CA LEU A 40 -3.70 1.67 -14.74
C LEU A 40 -4.25 0.26 -14.94
N GLN A 41 -4.12 -0.29 -16.16
CA GLN A 41 -4.55 -1.66 -16.46
C GLN A 41 -3.79 -2.71 -15.65
N SER A 42 -2.47 -2.55 -15.48
CA SER A 42 -1.65 -3.46 -14.67
C SER A 42 -2.13 -3.49 -13.22
N LEU A 43 -2.38 -2.33 -12.63
CA LEU A 43 -2.91 -2.23 -11.27
C LEU A 43 -4.32 -2.84 -11.17
N ARG A 44 -5.20 -2.55 -12.13
CA ARG A 44 -6.57 -3.10 -12.15
C ARG A 44 -6.56 -4.62 -12.27
N ASN A 45 -5.72 -5.18 -13.13
CA ASN A 45 -5.56 -6.63 -13.25
C ASN A 45 -5.13 -7.24 -11.92
N ALA A 46 -4.14 -6.65 -11.25
CA ALA A 46 -3.66 -7.14 -9.96
C ALA A 46 -4.78 -7.11 -8.89
N VAL A 47 -5.57 -6.03 -8.84
CA VAL A 47 -6.75 -5.96 -7.95
C VAL A 47 -7.79 -7.04 -8.31
N SER A 48 -8.10 -7.20 -9.60
CA SER A 48 -9.03 -8.23 -10.08
C SER A 48 -8.59 -9.65 -9.75
N THR A 49 -7.28 -9.91 -9.71
CA THR A 49 -6.71 -11.21 -9.36
C THR A 49 -6.50 -11.41 -7.85
N GLY A 50 -6.88 -10.43 -7.03
CA GLY A 50 -6.80 -10.51 -5.57
C GLY A 50 -5.39 -10.27 -5.00
N SER A 51 -4.49 -9.63 -5.75
CA SER A 51 -3.18 -9.24 -5.23
C SER A 51 -3.33 -8.27 -4.04
N SER A 52 -2.41 -8.37 -3.09
CA SER A 52 -2.33 -7.37 -2.02
C SER A 52 -1.86 -6.05 -2.61
N VAL A 53 -2.49 -4.93 -2.22
CA VAL A 53 -2.14 -3.60 -2.74
C VAL A 53 -1.59 -2.73 -1.61
N LYS A 54 -0.50 -2.03 -1.89
CA LYS A 54 0.08 -1.03 -1.01
C LYS A 54 0.29 0.28 -1.76
N VAL A 55 -0.12 1.40 -1.17
CA VAL A 55 0.01 2.73 -1.77
C VAL A 55 0.99 3.55 -0.95
N ILE A 56 2.00 4.11 -1.60
CA ILE A 56 2.87 5.12 -1.03
C ILE A 56 2.37 6.49 -1.46
N ILE A 57 2.19 7.40 -0.50
CA ILE A 57 1.80 8.79 -0.74
C ILE A 57 3.01 9.68 -0.55
N ASN A 58 3.33 10.47 -1.58
CA ASN A 58 4.45 11.40 -1.55
C ASN A 58 3.93 12.80 -1.22
N SER A 59 4.14 13.28 0.01
CA SER A 59 3.78 14.64 0.42
C SER A 59 5.01 15.36 0.98
N PRO A 60 5.23 16.64 0.64
CA PRO A 60 6.36 17.40 1.18
C PRO A 60 6.27 17.63 2.70
N ASN A 61 5.08 17.51 3.29
CA ASN A 61 4.83 17.79 4.71
C ASN A 61 4.44 16.55 5.53
N ILE A 62 4.46 15.36 4.92
CA ILE A 62 4.16 14.09 5.59
C ILE A 62 5.35 13.19 5.33
N GLN A 63 5.81 12.44 6.35
CA GLN A 63 6.72 11.33 6.11
C GLN A 63 6.13 10.42 5.01
N VAL A 64 6.97 9.70 4.27
CA VAL A 64 6.48 8.78 3.22
C VAL A 64 5.63 7.70 3.90
N TRP A 65 4.32 7.78 3.72
CA TRP A 65 3.35 6.87 4.33
C TRP A 65 2.98 5.78 3.34
N SER A 66 3.05 4.53 3.79
CA SER A 66 2.48 3.40 3.06
C SER A 66 1.14 2.99 3.66
N ILE A 67 0.11 2.95 2.84
CA ILE A 67 -1.19 2.39 3.18
C ILE A 67 -1.24 0.98 2.63
N LEU A 68 -1.44 -0.01 3.49
CA LEU A 68 -1.87 -1.32 3.05
C LEU A 68 -3.39 -1.26 2.79
N CYS A 69 -3.81 -1.61 1.58
CA CYS A 69 -5.22 -1.57 1.23
C CYS A 69 -5.92 -2.78 1.86
N ASN A 70 -6.71 -2.54 2.91
CA ASN A 70 -7.65 -3.55 3.41
C ASN A 70 -8.72 -3.86 2.37
N THR A 71 -9.07 -2.86 1.55
CA THR A 71 -9.96 -3.04 0.41
C THR A 71 -9.39 -2.26 -0.76
N ALA A 72 -9.18 -2.95 -1.88
CA ALA A 72 -8.91 -2.32 -3.16
C ALA A 72 -10.05 -2.69 -4.12
N ALA A 73 -10.57 -1.71 -4.84
CA ALA A 73 -11.69 -1.90 -5.75
C ALA A 73 -11.51 -1.04 -7.01
N HIS A 74 -12.13 -1.48 -8.10
CA HIS A 74 -12.27 -0.70 -9.31
C HIS A 74 -13.67 -0.89 -9.88
N GLU A 75 -14.17 0.13 -10.58
CA GLU A 75 -15.42 0.00 -11.33
C GLU A 75 -15.25 -0.93 -12.53
N ALA A 76 -16.34 -1.41 -13.14
CA ALA A 76 -16.26 -2.27 -14.33
C ALA A 76 -15.67 -1.53 -15.55
N ASP A 77 -15.91 -0.23 -15.66
CA ASP A 77 -15.33 0.62 -16.71
C ASP A 77 -13.81 0.72 -16.53
N ALA A 78 -13.07 0.24 -17.53
CA ALA A 78 -11.60 0.17 -17.55
C ALA A 78 -10.92 1.55 -17.53
N SER A 79 -11.64 2.61 -17.93
CA SER A 79 -11.14 3.99 -17.87
C SER A 79 -11.15 4.56 -16.45
N LYS A 80 -11.86 3.92 -15.53
CA LYS A 80 -12.00 4.37 -14.14
C LYS A 80 -10.82 3.95 -13.29
N GLY A 81 -10.58 4.72 -12.24
CA GLY A 81 -9.48 4.49 -11.32
C GLY A 81 -9.63 3.27 -10.42
N VAL A 82 -8.58 2.99 -9.66
CA VAL A 82 -8.61 2.09 -8.50
C VAL A 82 -8.79 2.93 -7.24
N VAL A 83 -9.62 2.46 -6.32
CA VAL A 83 -9.78 3.01 -4.97
C VAL A 83 -9.14 2.03 -3.98
N CYS A 84 -8.37 2.57 -3.04
CA CYS A 84 -7.80 1.85 -1.93
C CYS A 84 -8.31 2.45 -0.61
N TYR A 85 -8.77 1.58 0.27
CA TYR A 85 -9.17 1.91 1.63
C TYR A 85 -8.27 1.16 2.61
N GLY A 86 -7.64 1.92 3.51
CA GLY A 86 -6.77 1.39 4.55
C GLY A 86 -7.02 2.12 5.88
N PRO A 87 -7.76 1.53 6.81
CA PRO A 87 -7.95 2.10 8.13
C PRO A 87 -6.73 1.82 9.03
N ALA A 88 -6.37 2.81 9.84
CA ALA A 88 -5.57 2.58 11.04
C ALA A 88 -6.53 2.50 12.24
N PRO A 89 -6.63 1.34 12.91
CA PRO A 89 -7.59 1.15 14.00
C PRO A 89 -7.31 2.11 15.15
N LEU A 90 -6.07 2.46 15.44
CA LEU A 90 -5.75 3.45 16.47
C LEU A 90 -4.84 4.53 15.90
N TYR A 91 -5.31 5.77 15.92
CA TYR A 91 -4.51 6.91 15.50
C TYR A 91 -3.56 7.32 16.64
N ALA A 92 -2.27 7.36 16.32
CA ALA A 92 -1.21 7.85 17.19
C ALA A 92 -0.59 9.12 16.60
N GLY A 93 0.15 9.90 17.37
CA GLY A 93 0.96 10.99 16.86
C GLY A 93 2.13 10.42 16.05
N TRP A 94 2.35 10.98 14.87
CA TRP A 94 3.36 10.49 13.90
C TRP A 94 4.51 11.46 13.70
N THR A 95 4.43 12.65 14.30
CA THR A 95 5.48 13.65 14.23
C THR A 95 6.71 13.15 14.99
N ILE A 96 7.86 13.04 14.30
CA ILE A 96 9.14 12.76 14.96
C ILE A 96 9.36 13.81 16.05
N GLY A 97 9.57 13.35 17.28
CA GLY A 97 9.79 14.22 18.44
C GLY A 97 8.87 13.84 19.58
N ARG A 98 8.41 14.85 20.33
CA ARG A 98 7.67 14.68 21.59
C ARG A 98 6.39 13.85 21.44
N ASP A 99 5.74 13.92 20.29
CA ASP A 99 4.41 13.36 20.08
C ASP A 99 4.43 12.00 19.35
N ALA A 100 5.62 11.47 19.03
CA ALA A 100 5.75 10.19 18.35
C ALA A 100 5.17 9.05 19.20
N GLY A 101 4.21 8.31 18.63
CA GLY A 101 3.54 7.19 19.28
C GLY A 101 2.51 7.58 20.34
N GLN A 102 2.23 8.88 20.54
CA GLN A 102 1.21 9.33 21.50
C GLN A 102 -0.18 9.03 20.97
N ILE A 103 -0.97 8.21 21.67
CA ILE A 103 -2.37 7.98 21.30
C ILE A 103 -3.15 9.28 21.49
N LEU A 104 -4.00 9.63 20.51
CA LEU A 104 -4.82 10.82 20.65
C LEU A 104 -5.80 10.68 21.82
N ASN A 105 -6.05 11.79 22.50
CA ASN A 105 -7.08 11.90 23.52
C ASN A 105 -8.14 12.91 23.07
N PRO A 106 -9.40 12.49 22.84
CA PRO A 106 -9.91 11.12 22.97
C PRO A 106 -9.39 10.18 21.87
N PRO A 107 -9.32 8.85 22.12
CA PRO A 107 -8.90 7.87 21.13
C PRO A 107 -9.75 7.91 19.85
N GLN A 108 -9.09 7.78 18.71
CA GLN A 108 -9.70 7.84 17.39
C GLN A 108 -9.22 6.70 16.49
N ALA A 109 -10.12 6.21 15.63
CA ALA A 109 -9.75 5.45 14.44
C ALA A 109 -9.47 6.44 13.29
N MET A 110 -8.56 6.07 12.39
CA MET A 110 -8.27 6.86 11.19
C MET A 110 -8.67 6.06 9.96
N HIS A 111 -9.51 6.64 9.12
CA HIS A 111 -9.99 6.06 7.87
C HIS A 111 -9.33 6.79 6.72
N ILE A 112 -8.56 6.08 5.90
CA ILE A 112 -7.91 6.66 4.73
C ILE A 112 -8.48 6.02 3.47
N ILE A 113 -8.88 6.87 2.52
CA ILE A 113 -9.33 6.50 1.18
C ILE A 113 -8.43 7.23 0.18
N VAL A 114 -7.82 6.47 -0.74
CA VAL A 114 -7.01 7.01 -1.83
C VAL A 114 -7.45 6.45 -3.18
N ASN A 115 -7.17 7.16 -4.27
CA ASN A 115 -7.44 6.66 -5.60
C ASN A 115 -6.42 7.13 -6.63
N THR A 116 -6.46 6.51 -7.82
CA THR A 116 -5.51 6.78 -8.91
C THR A 116 -5.67 8.15 -9.57
N LEU A 117 -6.64 8.97 -9.14
CA LEU A 117 -6.73 10.40 -9.51
C LEU A 117 -5.89 11.29 -8.59
N GLY A 118 -5.07 10.70 -7.72
CA GLY A 118 -4.25 11.41 -6.74
C GLY A 118 -5.04 11.90 -5.53
N GLN A 119 -6.33 11.58 -5.41
CA GLN A 119 -7.16 12.06 -4.31
C GLN A 119 -6.89 11.27 -3.04
N TYR A 120 -6.63 11.98 -1.96
CA TYR A 120 -6.44 11.46 -0.62
C TYR A 120 -7.50 12.04 0.30
N SER A 121 -8.22 11.17 1.01
CA SER A 121 -9.15 11.55 2.06
C SER A 121 -8.82 10.83 3.35
N GLN A 122 -8.69 11.58 4.45
CA GLN A 122 -8.49 11.06 5.79
C GLN A 122 -9.61 11.55 6.70
N TYR A 123 -10.14 10.66 7.54
CA TYR A 123 -11.13 10.98 8.56
C TYR A 123 -10.77 10.35 9.89
N GLY A 124 -10.79 11.15 10.95
CA GLY A 124 -10.68 10.66 12.33
C GLY A 124 -12.05 10.44 12.92
N ILE A 125 -12.32 9.25 13.41
CA ILE A 125 -13.58 8.90 14.04
C ILE A 125 -13.35 8.66 15.52
N SER A 126 -14.06 9.39 16.37
CA SER A 126 -14.02 9.21 17.83
C SER A 126 -14.55 7.82 18.19
N TYR A 127 -13.79 7.08 18.99
CA TYR A 127 -14.26 5.79 19.50
C TYR A 127 -15.46 5.90 20.44
N SER A 128 -15.51 6.97 21.24
CA SER A 128 -16.56 7.13 22.24
C SER A 128 -17.89 7.60 21.66
N THR A 129 -17.87 8.32 20.54
CA THR A 129 -19.07 8.99 20.00
C THR A 129 -19.41 8.60 18.57
N GLY A 130 -18.49 7.96 17.83
CA GLY A 130 -18.64 7.69 16.40
C GLY A 130 -18.62 8.94 15.50
N GLN A 131 -18.39 10.13 16.07
CA GLN A 131 -18.38 11.38 15.32
C GLN A 131 -17.06 11.58 14.58
N VAL A 132 -17.15 12.27 13.43
CA VAL A 132 -15.97 12.78 12.72
C VAL A 132 -15.34 13.88 13.56
N THR A 133 -14.08 13.68 13.94
CA THR A 133 -13.29 14.60 14.78
C THR A 133 -12.30 15.41 13.95
N HIS A 134 -11.82 14.84 12.85
CA HIS A 134 -10.99 15.55 11.88
C HIS A 134 -11.28 15.02 10.48
N SER A 135 -11.06 15.86 9.47
CA SER A 135 -11.11 15.45 8.07
C SER A 135 -10.09 16.22 7.26
N LEU A 136 -9.39 15.52 6.37
CA LEU A 136 -8.44 16.10 5.42
C LEU A 136 -8.76 15.56 4.04
N LYS A 137 -8.81 16.45 3.04
CA LYS A 137 -8.92 16.10 1.63
C LYS A 137 -7.86 16.87 0.87
N GLN A 138 -6.99 16.14 0.18
CA GLN A 138 -5.90 16.74 -0.58
C GLN A 138 -5.53 15.83 -1.74
N ASN A 139 -4.84 16.40 -2.73
CA ASN A 139 -4.27 15.64 -3.81
C ASN A 139 -2.76 15.44 -3.61
N TYR A 140 -2.29 14.21 -3.83
CA TYR A 140 -0.89 13.83 -3.69
C TYR A 140 -0.44 12.93 -4.84
N PRO A 141 0.84 13.00 -5.25
CA PRO A 141 1.47 11.95 -6.04
C PRO A 141 1.47 10.62 -5.27
N MET A 142 1.22 9.53 -5.97
CA MET A 142 1.07 8.20 -5.38
C MET A 142 1.81 7.13 -6.19
N GLN A 143 2.29 6.11 -5.48
CA GLN A 143 2.92 4.93 -6.05
C GLN A 143 2.21 3.68 -5.54
N TRP A 144 1.82 2.80 -6.45
CA TRP A 144 0.97 1.65 -6.19
C TRP A 144 1.76 0.38 -6.42
N TYR A 145 1.88 -0.40 -5.35
CA TYR A 145 2.63 -1.64 -5.30
C TYR A 145 1.72 -2.83 -5.09
N VAL A 146 2.13 -3.98 -5.60
CA VAL A 146 1.44 -5.26 -5.39
C VAL A 146 2.41 -6.36 -4.95
N ASP A 147 1.87 -7.36 -4.28
CA ASP A 147 2.52 -8.63 -3.92
C ASP A 147 1.68 -9.81 -4.47
#